data_AF-A0A9D6E541-F1
#
_entry.id   AF-A0A9D6E541-F1
#
_cell.length_a   1.000
_cell.length_b   1.000
_cell.length_c   1.000
_cell.angle_alpha   90.00
_cell.angle_beta   90.00
_cell.angle_gamma   90.00
#
_symmetry.space_group_name_H-M   'P 1'
#
loop_
_entity.id
_entity.type
_entity.pdbx_description
1 polymer ?
#
loop_
_entity_poly.entity_id
_entity_poly.type
_entity_poly.pdbx_seq_one_letter_code
_entity_poly.pdbx_strand_id
1 'polypeptide(L)'
;MERVLEDWRTAPIDQRLRGMLGFLEKLTLEPAAVTAADVVPLRAAGLSDEAIEDAIHASVLFNIYDRMADTLGFDVPGPEAFAHGAKMLLRRANHQPPLRSLRCSLRPLR
;
A
#
# COMPACT_ATOMS: atom_id res chain seq x y z
N MET A 1 -0.78 -16.40 0.71
CA MET A 1 -1.30 -15.03 0.93
C MET A 1 -2.24 -14.99 2.13
N GLU A 2 -3.22 -15.88 2.23
CA GLU A 2 -4.16 -15.95 3.37
C GLU A 2 -3.48 -16.00 4.74
N ARG A 3 -2.44 -16.83 4.90
CA ARG A 3 -1.64 -16.91 6.14
C ARG A 3 -0.98 -15.58 6.54
N VAL A 4 -0.68 -14.69 5.59
CA VAL A 4 -0.11 -13.36 5.88
C VAL A 4 -1.16 -12.45 6.50
N LEU A 5 -2.43 -12.59 6.08
CA LEU A 5 -3.56 -11.84 6.65
C LEU A 5 -3.88 -12.31 8.07
N GLU A 6 -3.71 -13.59 8.36
CA GLU A 6 -3.88 -14.15 9.71
C GLU A 6 -2.74 -13.75 10.64
N ASP A 7 -1.49 -14.02 10.25
CA ASP A 7 -0.29 -13.65 10.99
C ASP A 7 0.94 -13.62 10.07
N TRP A 8 1.36 -12.41 9.69
CA TRP A 8 2.52 -12.23 8.83
C TRP A 8 3.84 -12.70 9.44
N ARG A 9 3.95 -12.79 10.78
CA ARG A 9 5.19 -13.18 11.46
C ARG A 9 5.51 -14.65 11.22
N THR A 10 4.48 -15.50 11.25
CA THR A 10 4.59 -16.96 11.08
C THR A 10 4.32 -17.44 9.66
N ALA A 11 3.83 -16.56 8.77
CA ALA A 11 3.61 -16.88 7.36
C ALA A 11 4.90 -17.33 6.63
N PRO A 12 4.79 -18.24 5.63
CA PRO A 12 5.93 -18.73 4.85
C PRO A 12 6.36 -17.71 3.78
N ILE A 13 6.85 -16.55 4.23
CA ILE A 13 7.38 -15.47 3.39
C ILE A 13 8.90 -15.36 3.53
N ASP A 14 9.56 -14.81 2.50
CA ASP A 14 11.00 -14.56 2.55
C ASP A 14 11.37 -13.48 3.59
N GLN A 15 12.67 -13.35 3.87
CA GLN A 15 13.14 -12.42 4.90
C GLN A 15 13.04 -10.95 4.49
N ARG A 16 13.02 -10.65 3.19
CA ARG A 16 12.87 -9.29 2.69
C ARG A 16 11.47 -8.78 3.00
N LEU A 17 10.46 -9.57 2.64
CA LEU A 17 9.06 -9.25 2.89
C LEU A 17 8.77 -9.22 4.40
N ARG A 18 9.32 -10.17 5.17
CA ARG A 18 9.15 -10.19 6.64
C ARG A 18 9.76 -8.94 7.29
N GLY A 19 10.96 -8.53 6.88
CA GLY A 19 11.59 -7.30 7.37
C GLY A 19 10.77 -6.06 7.03
N MET A 20 10.30 -5.96 5.78
CA MET A 20 9.48 -4.84 5.34
C MET A 20 8.17 -4.74 6.13
N LEU A 21 7.46 -5.85 6.33
CA LEU A 21 6.21 -5.87 7.11
C LEU A 21 6.44 -5.47 8.57
N GLY A 22 7.54 -5.90 9.19
CA GLY A 22 7.90 -5.46 10.55
C GLY A 22 8.17 -3.97 10.64
N PHE A 23 8.85 -3.40 9.64
CA PHE A 23 9.05 -1.95 9.56
C PHE A 23 7.72 -1.19 9.37
N LEU A 24 6.83 -1.67 8.49
CA LEU A 24 5.53 -1.03 8.24
C LEU A 24 4.59 -1.09 9.45
N GLU A 25 4.67 -2.17 10.23
CA GLU A 25 3.96 -2.27 11.52
C GLU A 25 4.45 -1.19 12.49
N LYS A 26 5.77 -1.05 12.67
CA LYS A 26 6.34 0.03 13.50
C LYS A 26 5.92 1.40 12.99
N LEU A 27 5.96 1.63 11.68
CA LEU A 27 5.52 2.89 11.05
C LEU A 27 4.05 3.20 11.33
N THR A 28 3.20 2.18 11.38
CA THR A 28 1.77 2.34 11.62
C THR A 28 1.45 2.59 13.10
N LEU A 29 2.09 1.85 14.01
CA LEU A 29 1.79 1.88 15.44
C LEU A 29 2.58 2.95 16.21
N GLU A 30 3.83 3.20 15.81
CA GLU A 30 4.78 4.06 16.50
C GLU A 30 5.52 5.00 15.52
N PRO A 31 4.80 5.79 14.69
CA PRO A 31 5.42 6.60 13.64
C PRO A 31 6.48 7.59 14.17
N ALA A 32 6.29 8.12 15.40
CA ALA A 32 7.24 9.04 16.03
C ALA A 32 8.57 8.38 16.45
N ALA A 33 8.61 7.05 16.56
CA ALA A 33 9.80 6.28 16.93
C ALA A 33 10.55 5.71 15.71
N VAL A 34 10.03 5.92 14.49
CA VAL A 34 10.69 5.50 13.25
C VAL A 34 11.84 6.46 12.92
N THR A 35 12.98 5.89 12.58
CA THR A 35 14.20 6.62 12.23
C THR A 35 14.88 6.00 11.01
N ALA A 36 15.87 6.68 10.46
CA ALA A 36 16.70 6.13 9.38
C ALA A 36 17.41 4.81 9.76
N ALA A 37 17.63 4.54 11.06
CA ALA A 37 18.25 3.31 11.53
C ALA A 37 17.37 2.08 11.27
N ASP A 38 16.04 2.25 11.23
CA ASP A 38 15.09 1.16 10.96
C ASP A 38 15.14 0.67 9.50
N VAL A 39 15.69 1.48 8.59
CA VAL A 39 15.83 1.15 7.16
C VAL A 39 17.10 0.33 6.88
N VAL A 40 18.13 0.44 7.73
CA VAL A 40 19.42 -0.23 7.54
C VAL A 40 19.29 -1.75 7.40
N PRO A 41 18.52 -2.47 8.25
CA PRO A 41 18.33 -3.91 8.09
C PRO A 41 17.60 -4.29 6.80
N LEU A 42 16.70 -3.43 6.30
CA LEU A 42 15.96 -3.67 5.05
C LEU A 42 16.90 -3.65 3.85
N ARG A 43 17.80 -2.66 3.81
CA ARG A 43 18.86 -2.57 2.79
C ARG A 43 19.80 -3.77 2.86
N ALA A 44 20.21 -4.16 4.06
CA ALA A 44 21.06 -5.33 4.28
C ALA A 44 20.40 -6.65 3.81
N ALA A 45 19.07 -6.73 3.87
CA ALA A 45 18.29 -7.83 3.32
C ALA A 45 18.14 -7.78 1.78
N GLY A 46 18.63 -6.72 1.13
CA GLY A 46 18.60 -6.55 -0.33
C GLY A 46 17.34 -5.87 -0.87
N LEU A 47 16.59 -5.12 -0.04
CA LEU A 47 15.60 -4.18 -0.56
C LEU A 47 16.29 -2.94 -1.12
N SER A 48 15.85 -2.47 -2.29
CA SER A 48 16.28 -1.18 -2.84
C SER A 48 15.57 -0.04 -2.13
N ASP A 49 16.15 1.16 -2.20
CA ASP A 49 15.54 2.35 -1.61
C ASP A 49 14.16 2.63 -2.23
N GLU A 50 14.01 2.44 -3.54
CA GLU A 50 12.74 2.60 -4.24
C GLU A 50 11.68 1.62 -3.72
N ALA A 51 12.04 0.36 -3.49
CA ALA A 51 11.11 -0.64 -2.98
C ALA A 51 10.65 -0.31 -1.54
N ILE A 52 11.55 0.25 -0.72
CA ILE A 52 11.24 0.70 0.64
C ILE A 52 10.31 1.92 0.59
N GLU A 53 10.62 2.89 -0.27
CA GLU A 53 9.83 4.10 -0.48
C GLU A 53 8.42 3.79 -0.99
N ASP A 54 8.30 2.93 -2.00
CA ASP A 54 7.01 2.48 -2.56
C ASP A 54 6.13 1.82 -1.48
N ALA A 55 6.73 0.98 -0.65
CA ALA A 55 6.02 0.29 0.42
C ALA A 55 5.60 1.25 1.55
N ILE A 56 6.41 2.27 1.87
CA ILE A 56 6.05 3.37 2.77
C ILE A 56 4.85 4.12 2.20
N HIS A 57 4.90 4.52 0.93
CA HIS A 57 3.80 5.25 0.28
C HIS A 57 2.49 4.46 0.34
N ALA A 58 2.53 3.17 -0.01
CA ALA A 58 1.37 2.30 0.06
C ALA A 58 0.81 2.25 1.50
N SER A 59 1.67 1.99 2.49
CA SER A 59 1.26 1.90 3.90
C SER A 59 0.66 3.21 4.44
N VAL A 60 1.27 4.36 4.13
CA VAL A 60 0.79 5.66 4.58
C VAL A 60 -0.56 6.00 3.96
N LEU A 61 -0.79 5.65 2.69
CA LEU A 61 -2.09 5.84 2.05
C LEU A 61 -3.19 5.03 2.75
N PHE A 62 -2.93 3.77 3.09
CA PHE A 62 -3.88 2.96 3.87
C PHE A 62 -4.13 3.55 5.25
N ASN A 63 -3.09 4.02 5.94
CA ASN A 63 -3.26 4.72 7.22
C ASN A 63 -4.23 5.91 7.13
N ILE A 64 -4.21 6.67 6.03
CA ILE A 64 -5.16 7.77 5.79
C ILE A 64 -6.55 7.22 5.50
N TYR A 65 -6.66 6.25 4.58
CA TYR A 65 -7.95 5.71 4.15
C TYR A 65 -8.70 4.99 5.25
N ASP A 66 -8.01 4.19 6.06
CA ASP A 66 -8.61 3.45 7.17
C ASP A 66 -9.23 4.42 8.18
N ARG A 67 -8.50 5.50 8.52
CA ARG A 67 -9.01 6.56 9.41
C ARG A 67 -10.22 7.28 8.83
N MET A 68 -10.23 7.55 7.53
CA MET A 68 -11.39 8.15 6.86
C MET A 68 -12.59 7.20 6.86
N ALA A 69 -12.36 5.93 6.51
CA ALA A 69 -13.40 4.91 6.48
C ALA A 69 -14.04 4.73 7.87
N ASP A 70 -13.22 4.60 8.91
CA ASP A 70 -13.67 4.47 10.29
C ASP A 70 -14.43 5.71 10.77
N THR A 71 -13.93 6.91 10.45
CA THR A 71 -14.56 8.18 10.88
C THR A 71 -15.88 8.44 10.17
N LEU A 72 -15.97 8.08 8.90
CA LEU A 72 -17.15 8.36 8.06
C LEU A 72 -18.14 7.19 8.01
N GLY A 73 -17.81 6.06 8.63
CA GLY A 73 -18.65 4.85 8.63
C GLY A 73 -18.78 4.24 7.24
N PHE A 74 -17.67 4.12 6.50
CA PHE A 74 -17.69 3.47 5.20
C PHE A 74 -17.99 1.98 5.37
N ASP A 75 -19.02 1.49 4.69
CA ASP A 75 -19.31 0.06 4.63
C ASP A 75 -18.36 -0.65 3.67
N VAL A 76 -17.76 -1.74 4.14
CA VAL A 76 -17.02 -2.67 3.27
C VAL A 76 -18.03 -3.60 2.61
N PRO A 77 -18.24 -3.52 1.28
CA PRO A 77 -19.20 -4.37 0.59
C PRO A 77 -18.77 -5.84 0.65
N GLY A 78 -19.75 -6.74 0.81
CA GLY A 78 -19.52 -8.18 0.71
C GLY A 78 -18.97 -8.59 -0.68
N PRO A 79 -18.42 -9.81 -0.82
CA PRO A 79 -17.70 -10.23 -2.04
C PRO A 79 -18.46 -10.04 -3.35
N GLU A 80 -19.77 -10.33 -3.33
CA GLU A 80 -20.63 -10.15 -4.51
C GLU A 80 -20.80 -8.67 -4.89
N ALA A 81 -21.06 -7.82 -3.89
CA ALA A 81 -21.21 -6.38 -4.08
C ALA A 81 -19.88 -5.74 -4.54
N PHE A 82 -18.75 -6.19 -3.98
CA PHE A 82 -17.43 -5.77 -4.43
C PHE A 82 -17.18 -6.15 -5.90
N ALA A 83 -17.44 -7.40 -6.29
CA ALA A 83 -17.30 -7.86 -7.67
C ALA A 83 -18.22 -7.10 -8.64
N HIS A 84 -19.44 -6.78 -8.21
CA HIS A 84 -20.36 -5.94 -8.98
C HIS A 84 -19.82 -4.52 -9.17
N GLY A 85 -19.34 -3.89 -8.09
CA GLY A 85 -18.72 -2.57 -8.12
C GLY A 85 -17.51 -2.51 -9.06
N ALA A 86 -16.63 -3.50 -9.00
CA ALA A 86 -15.48 -3.62 -9.91
C ALA A 86 -15.90 -3.68 -11.39
N LYS A 87 -16.92 -4.48 -11.72
CA LYS A 87 -17.49 -4.53 -13.08
C LYS A 87 -18.04 -3.17 -13.53
N MET A 88 -18.70 -2.43 -12.64
CA MET A 88 -19.22 -1.09 -12.94
C MET A 88 -18.09 -0.08 -13.19
N LEU A 89 -17.04 -0.10 -12.38
CA LEU A 89 -15.87 0.76 -12.56
C LEU A 89 -15.16 0.48 -13.89
N LEU A 90 -14.97 -0.80 -14.26
CA LEU A 90 -14.37 -1.17 -15.54
C LEU A 90 -15.21 -0.73 -16.73
N ARG A 91 -16.55 -0.84 -16.65
CA ARG A 91 -17.44 -0.32 -17.70
C ARG A 91 -17.33 1.19 -17.87
N ARG A 92 -17.21 1.93 -16.77
CA ARG A 92 -17.03 3.40 -16.79
C ARG A 92 -15.65 3.80 -17.29
N ALA A 93 -14.60 3.10 -16.88
CA ALA A 93 -13.25 3.30 -17.40
C ALA A 93 -13.17 3.03 -18.92
N ASN A 94 -13.90 2.01 -19.41
CA ASN A 94 -14.02 1.71 -20.84
C ASN A 94 -14.94 2.67 -21.62
N HIS A 95 -15.63 3.60 -20.95
CA HIS A 95 -16.39 4.70 -21.57
C HIS A 95 -15.67 6.04 -21.52
N GLN A 96 -14.56 6.15 -20.76
CA GLN A 96 -13.67 7.28 -20.92
C GLN A 96 -12.85 7.09 -22.21
N PRO A 97 -12.74 8.11 -23.08
CA PRO A 97 -11.84 8.03 -24.21
C PRO A 97 -10.43 7.72 -23.69
N PRO A 98 -9.60 6.95 -24.43
CA PRO A 98 -8.29 6.56 -23.97
C PRO A 98 -7.53 7.80 -23.51
N LEU A 99 -6.88 7.72 -22.34
CA LEU A 99 -6.05 8.77 -21.72
C LEU A 99 -4.79 9.10 -22.55
N ARG A 100 -4.87 9.01 -23.89
CA ARG A 100 -3.82 9.36 -24.85
C ARG A 100 -3.52 10.86 -24.89
N SER A 101 -4.29 11.70 -24.19
CA SER A 101 -4.08 13.16 -24.12
C SER A 101 -3.56 13.66 -22.77
N LEU A 102 -3.54 12.84 -21.71
CA LEU A 102 -2.89 13.23 -20.45
C LEU A 102 -1.40 12.85 -20.52
N ARG A 103 -0.65 13.59 -21.35
CA ARG A 103 0.78 13.76 -21.08
C ARG A 103 0.84 14.50 -19.75
N CYS A 104 1.05 13.77 -18.67
CA CYS A 104 1.51 14.34 -17.42
C CYS A 104 2.86 15.00 -17.75
N SER A 105 2.84 16.31 -17.99
CA SER A 105 4.02 17.13 -18.14
C SER A 105 4.66 17.23 -16.76
N LEU A 106 5.36 16.17 -16.35
CA LEU A 106 6.36 16.27 -15.30
C LEU A 106 7.48 17.13 -15.88
N ARG A 107 7.35 18.45 -15.69
CA ARG A 107 8.45 19.38 -15.85
C ARG A 107 9.50 18.95 -14.84
N PRO A 108 10.76 18.72 -15.24
CA PRO A 108 11.79 18.41 -14.26
C PRO A 108 11.89 19.59 -13.29
N LEU A 109 11.80 19.28 -11.99
CA LEU A 109 12.12 20.23 -10.94
C LEU A 109 13.60 20.60 -11.11
N ARG A 110 13.86 21.90 -11.26
CA ARG A 110 15.21 22.47 -11.25
C ARG A 110 15.70 22.60 -9.81
#